data_AF-W9RR86-F1
#
_entry.id   AF-W9RR86-F1
#
_cell.length_a   1.000
_cell.length_b   1.000
_cell.length_c   1.000
_cell.angle_alpha   90.00
_cell.angle_beta   90.00
_cell.angle_gamma   90.00
#
_symmetry.space_group_name_H-M   'P 1'
#
loop_
_entity.id
_entity.type
_entity.pdbx_description
1 polymer ?
#
loop_
_entity_poly.entity_id
_entity_poly.type
_entity_poly.pdbx_seq_one_letter_code
_entity_poly.pdbx_strand_id
1 'polypeptide(L)'
;MDHSVKRMLKLIEEDDSLSMSGEITSQRKSELVANVEEFNQLYRSLAERYDHVTKELCKSVSQGSGNTESGYDQDAALLTPDVKVGLHKSGHQAASLDTSPSSPSADSVFSLKDGSESSSSSTSDSESESFVNNYLRSPPNINSQSLQKKITEMETELSTVKDKLQTREADLELEKERALELENQIVELETRVSDSDLKSRMLVEKLEAADKEIEKLKSELIDRTSEGNELQIRLELAREDIANIEDQLDSERRHVSELDERIAGYIADVSDRDLKIGKLKATLLDAEEQFSQEKAQLQSDVLSLSEKQGLLDVKLKEWELKTKKLKDKLLLSEAERMEMQRLHLAQVMALQDENNQLKVELNQQRERVEVLNKDFDRCKLKYDMLMAEKDGVSARVDTLMANLSDRDNQIREMERHLCQLREKHEELIHGSQSAQKLVDELKLRAEELQKEVDRQRVEISDGAEEKREAIRQLCFSLEHYRSGYQELRQACQAFIGHKRNVVMAA
;
A
#
# COMPACT_ATOMS: atom_id res chain seq x y z
N MET A 1 -1.15 2.98 -18.96
CA MET A 1 -0.60 2.10 -17.90
C MET A 1 0.72 1.50 -18.38
N ASP A 2 0.71 0.31 -18.97
CA ASP A 2 1.89 -0.54 -19.25
C ASP A 2 3.07 0.17 -19.93
N HIS A 3 2.81 1.01 -20.93
CA HIS A 3 3.87 1.74 -21.65
C HIS A 3 4.58 2.78 -20.77
N SER A 4 3.87 3.40 -19.82
CA SER A 4 4.47 4.27 -18.79
C SER A 4 5.23 3.47 -17.74
N VAL A 5 4.69 2.31 -17.30
CA VAL A 5 5.41 1.39 -16.38
C VAL A 5 6.73 0.92 -17.00
N LYS A 6 6.73 0.52 -18.28
CA LYS A 6 7.94 0.16 -19.02
C LYS A 6 8.92 1.33 -19.15
N ARG A 7 8.45 2.57 -19.28
CA ARG A 7 9.31 3.78 -19.30
C ARG A 7 9.94 4.04 -17.93
N MET A 8 9.17 3.93 -16.85
CA MET A 8 9.68 4.07 -15.47
C MET A 8 10.69 2.99 -15.12
N LEU A 9 10.41 1.72 -15.44
CA LEU A 9 11.36 0.61 -15.21
C LEU A 9 12.67 0.82 -15.97
N LYS A 10 12.62 1.27 -17.24
CA LYS A 10 13.83 1.57 -18.03
C LYS A 10 14.66 2.70 -17.41
N LEU A 11 14.04 3.75 -16.86
CA LEU A 11 14.74 4.82 -16.16
C LEU A 11 15.40 4.36 -14.84
N ILE A 12 14.92 3.28 -14.22
CA ILE A 12 15.49 2.69 -13.00
C ILE A 12 16.60 1.69 -13.33
N GLU A 13 16.39 0.82 -14.32
CA GLU A 13 17.38 -0.16 -14.79
C GLU A 13 18.65 0.50 -15.38
N GLU A 14 18.50 1.70 -15.97
CA GLU A 14 19.64 2.50 -16.41
C GLU A 14 20.37 3.28 -15.28
N ASP A 15 19.87 3.30 -14.04
CA ASP A 15 20.52 3.97 -12.90
C ASP A 15 21.53 3.05 -12.18
N ASP A 16 21.26 1.74 -12.10
CA ASP A 16 22.19 0.74 -11.53
C ASP A 16 23.48 0.54 -12.37
N SER A 17 23.53 1.10 -13.58
CA SER A 17 24.58 0.81 -14.58
C SER A 17 25.56 1.97 -14.86
N LEU A 18 25.38 3.17 -14.30
CA LEU A 18 26.16 4.36 -14.66
C LEU A 18 26.66 5.20 -13.47
N SER A 19 27.94 5.04 -13.12
CA SER A 19 28.65 5.94 -12.19
C SER A 19 29.09 7.24 -12.90
N MET A 20 28.13 8.07 -13.32
CA MET A 20 28.38 9.27 -14.13
C MET A 20 27.53 10.49 -13.68
N SER A 21 28.22 11.58 -13.35
CA SER A 21 27.72 12.96 -13.13
C SER A 21 26.44 13.14 -12.28
N GLY A 22 26.58 13.86 -11.15
CA GLY A 22 25.46 14.26 -10.31
C GLY A 22 24.37 15.08 -11.02
N GLU A 23 24.72 15.78 -12.11
CA GLU A 23 23.77 16.55 -12.92
C GLU A 23 22.84 15.63 -13.74
N ILE A 24 23.38 14.57 -14.34
CA ILE A 24 22.61 13.58 -15.11
C ILE A 24 21.63 12.83 -14.18
N THR A 25 22.11 12.40 -13.00
CA THR A 25 21.24 11.72 -12.02
C THR A 25 20.14 12.64 -11.46
N SER A 26 20.35 13.95 -11.43
CA SER A 26 19.33 14.93 -11.03
C SER A 26 18.26 15.12 -12.13
N GLN A 27 18.69 15.24 -13.38
CA GLN A 27 17.78 15.34 -14.53
C GLN A 27 16.92 14.06 -14.67
N ARG A 28 17.53 12.88 -14.63
CA ARG A 28 16.80 11.60 -14.74
C ARG A 28 15.80 11.38 -13.60
N LYS A 29 16.13 11.81 -12.37
CA LYS A 29 15.17 11.80 -11.25
C LYS A 29 13.97 12.70 -11.50
N SER A 30 14.15 13.87 -12.10
CA SER A 30 13.02 14.74 -12.48
C SER A 30 12.15 14.11 -13.57
N GLU A 31 12.76 13.40 -14.53
CA GLU A 31 12.03 12.67 -15.58
C GLU A 31 11.25 11.47 -15.00
N LEU A 32 11.83 10.74 -14.04
CA LEU A 32 11.14 9.65 -13.35
C LEU A 32 9.93 10.17 -12.53
N VAL A 33 10.07 11.30 -11.84
CA VAL A 33 8.95 11.95 -11.11
C VAL A 33 7.82 12.34 -12.07
N ALA A 34 8.14 13.01 -13.19
CA ALA A 34 7.14 13.37 -14.20
C ALA A 34 6.38 12.14 -14.76
N ASN A 35 7.08 11.02 -14.97
CA ASN A 35 6.46 9.77 -15.41
C ASN A 35 5.55 9.13 -14.34
N VAL A 36 5.90 9.26 -13.05
CA VAL A 36 5.05 8.83 -11.93
C VAL A 36 3.81 9.73 -11.81
N GLU A 37 3.93 11.03 -12.08
CA GLU A 37 2.80 11.96 -12.11
C GLU A 37 1.84 11.67 -13.28
N GLU A 38 2.36 11.45 -14.50
CA GLU A 38 1.59 10.97 -15.66
C GLU A 38 0.81 9.68 -15.31
N PHE A 39 1.49 8.70 -14.69
CA PHE A 39 0.88 7.43 -14.32
C PHE A 39 -0.25 7.61 -13.28
N ASN A 40 -0.04 8.43 -12.26
CA ASN A 40 -1.05 8.72 -11.24
C ASN A 40 -2.23 9.53 -11.78
N GLN A 41 -2.03 10.36 -12.81
CA GLN A 41 -3.11 11.05 -13.50
C GLN A 41 -3.92 10.09 -14.38
N LEU A 42 -3.25 9.21 -15.14
CA LEU A 42 -3.91 8.16 -15.92
C LEU A 42 -4.70 7.17 -15.04
N TYR A 43 -4.19 6.85 -13.86
CA TYR A 43 -4.89 6.02 -12.87
C TYR A 43 -6.14 6.72 -12.32
N ARG A 44 -6.03 8.01 -11.93
CA ARG A 44 -7.19 8.80 -11.49
C ARG A 44 -8.28 8.89 -12.57
N SER A 45 -7.93 9.20 -13.82
CA SER A 45 -8.89 9.22 -14.92
C SER A 45 -9.39 7.83 -15.36
N LEU A 46 -8.76 6.74 -14.93
CA LEU A 46 -9.35 5.39 -15.02
C LEU A 46 -10.39 5.18 -13.90
N ALA A 47 -10.05 5.52 -12.65
CA ALA A 47 -10.97 5.46 -11.52
C ALA A 47 -12.21 6.33 -11.74
N GLU A 48 -12.06 7.58 -12.17
CA GLU A 48 -13.15 8.51 -12.51
C GLU A 48 -14.11 7.94 -13.56
N ARG A 49 -13.61 7.15 -14.53
CA ARG A 49 -14.44 6.47 -15.53
C ARG A 49 -15.12 5.22 -14.99
N TYR A 50 -14.47 4.44 -14.11
CA TYR A 50 -15.13 3.36 -13.37
C TYR A 50 -16.25 3.91 -12.48
N ASP A 51 -16.02 5.04 -11.82
CA ASP A 51 -17.01 5.75 -11.03
C ASP A 51 -18.22 6.19 -11.87
N HIS A 52 -17.98 6.79 -13.05
CA HIS A 52 -19.05 7.14 -13.98
C HIS A 52 -19.80 5.92 -14.50
N VAL A 53 -19.10 4.88 -14.96
CA VAL A 53 -19.75 3.64 -15.46
C VAL A 53 -20.58 2.98 -14.35
N THR A 54 -20.08 2.95 -13.11
CA THR A 54 -20.83 2.40 -11.97
C THR A 54 -22.06 3.25 -11.63
N LYS A 55 -21.93 4.59 -11.64
CA LYS A 55 -23.05 5.52 -11.39
C LYS A 55 -24.11 5.47 -12.50
N GLU A 56 -23.72 5.37 -13.76
CA GLU A 56 -24.65 5.17 -14.88
C GLU A 56 -25.27 3.76 -14.87
N LEU A 57 -24.53 2.72 -14.45
CA LEU A 57 -25.10 1.39 -14.26
C LEU A 57 -26.18 1.41 -13.17
N CYS A 58 -25.91 2.00 -12.00
CA CYS A 58 -26.89 2.20 -10.94
C CYS A 58 -28.10 3.02 -11.40
N LYS A 59 -27.91 4.10 -12.16
CA LYS A 59 -29.03 4.84 -12.79
C LYS A 59 -29.85 3.96 -13.73
N SER A 60 -29.19 3.17 -14.60
CA SER A 60 -29.89 2.28 -15.55
C SER A 60 -30.71 1.20 -14.85
N VAL A 61 -30.25 0.71 -13.70
CA VAL A 61 -31.01 -0.20 -12.82
C VAL A 61 -32.19 0.53 -12.17
N SER A 62 -32.01 1.75 -11.64
CA SER A 62 -33.10 2.57 -11.07
C SER A 62 -34.12 3.05 -12.11
N GLN A 63 -33.77 3.14 -13.39
CA GLN A 63 -34.68 3.56 -14.46
C GLN A 63 -35.44 2.38 -15.11
N GLY A 64 -35.19 1.15 -14.65
CA GLY A 64 -35.83 -0.09 -15.12
C GLY A 64 -36.97 -0.64 -14.24
N SER A 65 -37.28 -0.01 -13.10
CA SER A 65 -38.41 -0.41 -12.24
C SER A 65 -39.00 0.78 -11.49
N GLY A 66 -40.22 1.16 -11.84
CA GLY A 66 -40.94 2.26 -11.20
C GLY A 66 -41.81 1.78 -10.04
N ASN A 67 -41.54 2.32 -8.84
CA ASN A 67 -42.35 2.26 -7.62
C ASN A 67 -42.36 0.88 -6.91
N THR A 68 -42.54 0.79 -5.58
CA THR A 68 -42.90 1.86 -4.62
C THR A 68 -42.06 1.78 -3.35
N GLU A 69 -41.74 2.94 -2.79
CA GLU A 69 -41.27 3.13 -1.42
C GLU A 69 -42.36 2.76 -0.40
N SER A 70 -41.99 2.27 0.79
CA SER A 70 -42.94 2.04 1.90
C SER A 70 -42.32 2.48 3.22
N GLY A 71 -42.58 3.72 3.59
CA GLY A 71 -42.42 4.22 4.95
C GLY A 71 -43.78 4.25 5.65
N TYR A 72 -43.78 3.91 6.93
CA TYR A 72 -44.89 4.18 7.85
C TYR A 72 -44.35 4.94 9.05
N ASP A 73 -45.06 5.98 9.45
CA ASP A 73 -45.34 6.18 10.88
C ASP A 73 -46.73 6.83 11.02
N GLN A 74 -47.58 6.23 11.87
CA GLN A 74 -48.88 6.70 12.40
C GLN A 74 -50.07 7.04 11.44
N ASP A 75 -51.22 6.43 11.80
CA ASP A 75 -52.64 6.86 11.69
C ASP A 75 -53.28 7.42 10.39
N ALA A 76 -54.24 6.62 9.88
CA ALA A 76 -55.62 6.99 9.48
C ALA A 76 -55.90 7.95 8.27
N ALA A 77 -56.88 7.70 7.38
CA ALA A 77 -57.76 6.54 7.17
C ALA A 77 -58.55 6.61 5.81
N LEU A 78 -59.25 5.51 5.50
CA LEU A 78 -60.44 5.36 4.62
C LEU A 78 -60.34 5.20 3.07
N LEU A 79 -61.04 4.13 2.61
CA LEU A 79 -61.72 3.86 1.31
C LEU A 79 -60.96 3.28 0.08
N THR A 80 -61.32 2.02 -0.23
CA THR A 80 -61.71 1.36 -1.52
C THR A 80 -61.68 2.19 -2.83
N PRO A 81 -61.33 1.63 -4.01
CA PRO A 81 -61.83 0.34 -4.60
C PRO A 81 -60.73 -0.74 -4.80
N ASP A 82 -60.96 -2.06 -4.87
CA ASP A 82 -61.92 -2.93 -5.64
C ASP A 82 -61.40 -3.37 -7.04
N VAL A 83 -61.95 -4.50 -7.54
CA VAL A 83 -61.87 -5.07 -8.90
C VAL A 83 -60.73 -6.08 -9.20
N LYS A 84 -61.07 -7.36 -8.92
CA LYS A 84 -60.78 -8.59 -9.70
C LYS A 84 -59.32 -9.10 -9.84
N VAL A 85 -59.05 -10.17 -9.10
CA VAL A 85 -58.90 -11.48 -9.77
C VAL A 85 -60.31 -12.04 -10.00
N GLY A 86 -60.65 -12.44 -11.23
CA GLY A 86 -62.06 -12.67 -11.61
C GLY A 86 -62.28 -13.76 -12.65
N LEU A 87 -62.67 -14.94 -12.16
CA LEU A 87 -63.24 -16.08 -12.89
C LEU A 87 -64.28 -15.66 -13.96
N HIS A 88 -64.19 -16.21 -15.18
CA HIS A 88 -65.23 -16.07 -16.20
C HIS A 88 -65.80 -17.43 -16.66
N LYS A 89 -67.01 -17.75 -16.18
CA LYS A 89 -67.92 -18.77 -16.74
C LYS A 89 -69.29 -18.09 -16.99
N SER A 90 -69.70 -17.89 -18.24
CA SER A 90 -71.13 -17.81 -18.63
C SER A 90 -71.35 -17.63 -20.14
N GLY A 91 -72.06 -18.58 -20.76
CA GLY A 91 -73.30 -18.33 -21.51
C GLY A 91 -73.30 -17.51 -22.81
N HIS A 92 -73.46 -18.25 -23.93
CA HIS A 92 -74.16 -17.84 -25.18
C HIS A 92 -73.44 -16.77 -26.06
N GLN A 93 -73.72 -16.64 -27.37
CA GLN A 93 -74.81 -17.18 -28.21
C GLN A 93 -74.39 -17.33 -29.71
N ALA A 94 -75.20 -18.10 -30.47
CA ALA A 94 -75.52 -17.97 -31.91
C ALA A 94 -74.79 -18.83 -32.99
N ALA A 95 -75.63 -19.57 -33.75
CA ALA A 95 -75.46 -20.13 -35.11
C ALA A 95 -74.33 -21.17 -35.37
N SER A 96 -74.48 -22.19 -36.23
CA SER A 96 -75.38 -22.36 -37.38
C SER A 96 -75.55 -23.84 -37.83
N LEU A 97 -76.77 -24.29 -38.16
CA LEU A 97 -77.15 -25.40 -39.09
C LEU A 97 -76.64 -26.86 -38.81
N ASP A 98 -77.37 -27.97 -39.07
CA ASP A 98 -78.80 -28.22 -39.37
C ASP A 98 -79.16 -29.74 -39.16
N THR A 99 -80.42 -30.14 -39.42
CA THR A 99 -80.94 -31.51 -39.73
C THR A 99 -81.02 -32.62 -38.66
N SER A 100 -82.08 -32.59 -37.85
CA SER A 100 -83.22 -33.56 -37.77
C SER A 100 -83.29 -34.82 -38.69
N PRO A 101 -84.16 -35.84 -38.44
CA PRO A 101 -84.90 -36.25 -37.21
C PRO A 101 -85.21 -37.78 -37.01
N SER A 102 -86.05 -38.10 -35.99
CA SER A 102 -87.16 -39.10 -36.00
C SER A 102 -87.01 -40.57 -35.53
N SER A 103 -88.08 -41.01 -34.84
CA SER A 103 -88.55 -42.41 -34.62
C SER A 103 -89.60 -42.83 -35.70
N PRO A 104 -90.20 -44.05 -35.70
CA PRO A 104 -91.46 -44.31 -34.97
C PRO A 104 -91.76 -45.82 -34.64
N SER A 105 -93.04 -46.21 -34.56
CA SER A 105 -93.63 -47.41 -33.90
C SER A 105 -94.42 -48.38 -34.83
N ALA A 106 -94.99 -49.45 -34.23
CA ALA A 106 -96.37 -50.00 -34.45
C ALA A 106 -96.68 -51.30 -35.27
N ASP A 107 -97.45 -52.20 -34.61
CA ASP A 107 -98.70 -52.93 -34.99
C ASP A 107 -98.88 -54.00 -36.13
N SER A 108 -99.71 -55.04 -35.82
CA SER A 108 -100.97 -55.43 -36.55
C SER A 108 -101.22 -56.87 -37.18
N VAL A 109 -101.81 -57.79 -36.38
CA VAL A 109 -103.02 -58.69 -36.56
C VAL A 109 -103.33 -59.62 -37.80
N PHE A 110 -104.07 -60.74 -37.52
CA PHE A 110 -105.04 -61.57 -38.33
C PHE A 110 -104.57 -62.91 -39.02
N SER A 111 -105.37 -64.00 -39.22
CA SER A 111 -106.86 -64.25 -39.08
C SER A 111 -107.32 -65.77 -39.07
N LEU A 112 -108.64 -66.02 -38.82
CA LEU A 112 -109.54 -67.16 -39.27
C LEU A 112 -109.45 -68.58 -38.59
N LYS A 113 -110.48 -69.49 -38.50
CA LYS A 113 -111.92 -69.62 -38.94
C LYS A 113 -112.76 -70.65 -38.07
N ASP A 114 -114.11 -70.68 -38.15
CA ASP A 114 -115.13 -71.48 -37.39
C ASP A 114 -116.03 -72.49 -38.18
N GLY A 115 -116.84 -73.35 -37.50
CA GLY A 115 -117.99 -74.15 -38.08
C GLY A 115 -118.67 -75.26 -37.19
N SER A 116 -120.00 -75.53 -37.34
CA SER A 116 -120.86 -76.42 -36.48
C SER A 116 -122.13 -77.07 -37.17
N GLU A 117 -122.87 -78.00 -36.47
CA GLU A 117 -124.36 -78.31 -36.50
C GLU A 117 -125.01 -79.70 -36.90
N SER A 118 -125.80 -80.29 -35.95
CA SER A 118 -127.20 -80.88 -35.91
C SER A 118 -127.87 -82.05 -36.76
N SER A 119 -128.34 -83.11 -36.03
CA SER A 119 -129.76 -83.62 -35.78
C SER A 119 -130.69 -84.53 -36.70
N SER A 120 -131.62 -85.33 -36.05
CA SER A 120 -132.92 -85.99 -36.49
C SER A 120 -132.96 -87.37 -37.25
N SER A 121 -134.02 -88.23 -37.45
CA SER A 121 -135.39 -88.62 -36.87
C SER A 121 -136.13 -89.69 -37.81
N SER A 122 -137.21 -90.51 -37.60
CA SER A 122 -138.02 -91.18 -36.50
C SER A 122 -139.18 -92.13 -37.07
N THR A 123 -140.00 -92.84 -36.24
CA THR A 123 -141.39 -93.50 -36.46
C THR A 123 -141.62 -94.75 -37.40
N SER A 124 -142.69 -95.63 -37.39
CA SER A 124 -143.79 -96.12 -36.44
C SER A 124 -144.72 -97.28 -37.03
N ASP A 125 -145.69 -97.84 -36.26
CA ASP A 125 -147.06 -98.43 -36.61
C ASP A 125 -147.43 -99.99 -36.65
N SER A 126 -148.71 -100.38 -36.98
CA SER A 126 -149.56 -101.48 -36.36
C SER A 126 -150.53 -102.33 -37.31
N GLU A 127 -151.37 -103.26 -36.73
CA GLU A 127 -152.68 -103.88 -37.19
C GLU A 127 -152.85 -105.41 -37.58
N SER A 128 -154.09 -105.87 -37.92
CA SER A 128 -154.73 -107.18 -37.52
C SER A 128 -155.58 -108.01 -38.58
N GLU A 129 -156.16 -109.19 -38.19
CA GLU A 129 -157.47 -109.87 -38.61
C GLU A 129 -157.65 -111.10 -39.60
N SER A 130 -158.76 -111.88 -39.38
CA SER A 130 -159.68 -112.62 -40.33
C SER A 130 -159.86 -114.20 -40.41
N PHE A 131 -160.91 -114.69 -41.15
CA PHE A 131 -161.76 -115.92 -40.90
C PHE A 131 -162.14 -116.86 -42.13
N VAL A 132 -162.83 -118.02 -41.90
CA VAL A 132 -163.43 -118.96 -42.92
C VAL A 132 -164.78 -119.68 -42.49
N ASN A 133 -165.41 -120.58 -43.29
CA ASN A 133 -166.80 -121.18 -43.14
C ASN A 133 -166.99 -122.51 -44.00
N ASN A 134 -168.07 -123.35 -44.16
CA ASN A 134 -169.53 -123.44 -43.81
C ASN A 134 -170.19 -124.87 -44.11
N TYR A 135 -171.48 -125.11 -43.76
CA TYR A 135 -172.50 -126.13 -44.23
C TYR A 135 -172.42 -127.64 -43.78
N LEU A 136 -173.37 -128.61 -43.98
CA LEU A 136 -174.64 -128.77 -44.78
C LEU A 136 -175.74 -129.71 -44.08
N ARG A 137 -176.70 -130.39 -44.78
CA ARG A 137 -177.90 -131.11 -44.21
C ARG A 137 -178.65 -132.15 -45.13
N SER A 138 -179.52 -133.06 -44.59
CA SER A 138 -180.94 -133.38 -45.04
C SER A 138 -181.53 -134.79 -44.67
N PRO A 139 -182.87 -134.93 -44.44
CA PRO A 139 -183.68 -136.19 -44.26
C PRO A 139 -184.52 -136.55 -45.54
N PRO A 140 -185.69 -137.30 -45.60
CA PRO A 140 -186.53 -138.03 -44.60
C PRO A 140 -187.26 -139.38 -45.03
N ASN A 141 -188.14 -139.91 -44.14
CA ASN A 141 -189.44 -140.63 -44.35
C ASN A 141 -189.57 -142.19 -44.27
N ILE A 142 -190.56 -142.66 -43.48
CA ILE A 142 -191.11 -144.05 -43.37
C ILE A 142 -190.13 -145.12 -42.78
N ASN A 143 -190.51 -146.22 -42.10
CA ASN A 143 -191.81 -146.90 -41.82
C ASN A 143 -191.98 -147.33 -40.32
N SER A 144 -193.05 -148.08 -39.98
CA SER A 144 -193.27 -148.69 -38.64
C SER A 144 -192.49 -150.00 -38.38
N GLN A 145 -192.26 -150.30 -37.08
CA GLN A 145 -191.69 -151.54 -36.51
C GLN A 145 -190.30 -152.01 -37.02
N SER A 146 -189.21 -151.38 -36.56
CA SER A 146 -187.87 -152.03 -36.42
C SER A 146 -186.78 -151.19 -35.71
N LEU A 147 -187.05 -149.92 -35.37
CA LEU A 147 -186.08 -148.89 -34.92
C LEU A 147 -185.04 -149.27 -33.85
N GLN A 148 -185.27 -150.28 -33.01
CA GLN A 148 -184.38 -150.62 -31.89
C GLN A 148 -183.02 -151.23 -32.28
N LYS A 149 -182.79 -151.58 -33.55
CA LYS A 149 -181.60 -152.34 -33.96
C LYS A 149 -180.48 -151.57 -34.67
N LYS A 150 -180.61 -150.23 -34.84
CA LYS A 150 -179.61 -149.41 -35.54
C LYS A 150 -178.96 -148.29 -34.70
N ILE A 151 -179.40 -148.14 -33.44
CA ILE A 151 -178.77 -147.22 -32.48
C ILE A 151 -177.38 -147.75 -32.07
N THR A 152 -177.29 -149.05 -31.80
CA THR A 152 -176.07 -149.76 -31.36
C THR A 152 -174.91 -149.75 -32.37
N GLU A 153 -175.15 -149.33 -33.61
CA GLU A 153 -174.13 -149.30 -34.67
C GLU A 153 -173.31 -147.99 -34.58
N MET A 154 -173.98 -146.84 -34.50
CA MET A 154 -173.32 -145.53 -34.40
C MET A 154 -172.63 -145.29 -33.03
N GLU A 155 -173.05 -145.99 -31.97
CA GLU A 155 -172.36 -145.94 -30.67
C GLU A 155 -170.92 -146.47 -30.75
N THR A 156 -170.61 -147.37 -31.71
CA THR A 156 -169.27 -147.93 -31.88
C THR A 156 -168.31 -146.97 -32.58
N GLU A 157 -168.74 -146.27 -33.63
CA GLU A 157 -167.91 -145.31 -34.37
C GLU A 157 -167.47 -144.14 -33.47
N LEU A 158 -168.37 -143.66 -32.60
CA LEU A 158 -168.13 -142.56 -31.67
C LEU A 158 -166.99 -142.87 -30.67
N SER A 159 -166.80 -144.14 -30.29
CA SER A 159 -165.65 -144.56 -29.47
C SER A 159 -164.32 -144.37 -30.22
N THR A 160 -164.25 -144.72 -31.51
CA THR A 160 -162.99 -144.74 -32.28
C THR A 160 -162.39 -143.36 -32.56
N VAL A 161 -163.20 -142.30 -32.45
CA VAL A 161 -162.75 -140.90 -32.60
C VAL A 161 -162.13 -140.39 -31.30
N LYS A 162 -162.61 -140.86 -30.15
CA LYS A 162 -162.12 -140.47 -28.82
C LYS A 162 -160.67 -140.91 -28.60
N ASP A 163 -160.36 -142.17 -28.91
CA ASP A 163 -159.03 -142.74 -28.69
C ASP A 163 -157.94 -142.01 -29.52
N LYS A 164 -158.30 -141.56 -30.74
CA LYS A 164 -157.41 -140.79 -31.63
C LYS A 164 -157.13 -139.36 -31.15
N LEU A 165 -158.04 -138.78 -30.37
CA LEU A 165 -157.82 -137.47 -29.76
C LEU A 165 -156.79 -137.58 -28.62
N GLN A 166 -156.94 -138.61 -27.78
CA GLN A 166 -156.10 -138.85 -26.61
C GLN A 166 -154.64 -139.15 -26.98
N THR A 167 -154.37 -139.80 -28.13
CA THR A 167 -152.98 -139.94 -28.63
C THR A 167 -152.38 -138.61 -29.08
N ARG A 168 -153.19 -137.66 -29.55
CA ARG A 168 -152.71 -136.38 -30.10
C ARG A 168 -152.35 -135.34 -29.04
N GLU A 169 -152.84 -135.51 -27.82
CA GLU A 169 -152.46 -134.68 -26.66
C GLU A 169 -151.07 -135.08 -26.13
N ALA A 170 -150.71 -136.37 -26.17
CA ALA A 170 -149.43 -136.88 -25.66
C ALA A 170 -148.22 -136.36 -26.47
N ASP A 171 -148.31 -136.34 -27.81
CA ASP A 171 -147.26 -135.81 -28.69
C ASP A 171 -146.96 -134.32 -28.42
N LEU A 172 -147.97 -133.56 -27.98
CA LEU A 172 -147.90 -132.11 -27.80
C LEU A 172 -147.20 -131.74 -26.46
N GLU A 173 -147.25 -132.62 -25.46
CA GLU A 173 -146.58 -132.37 -24.17
C GLU A 173 -145.07 -132.57 -24.25
N LEU A 174 -144.58 -133.56 -25.00
CA LEU A 174 -143.15 -133.81 -25.21
C LEU A 174 -142.44 -132.63 -25.90
N GLU A 175 -143.08 -131.99 -26.89
CA GLU A 175 -142.43 -130.91 -27.64
C GLU A 175 -142.41 -129.58 -26.87
N LYS A 176 -143.24 -129.42 -25.82
CA LYS A 176 -143.09 -128.34 -24.82
C LYS A 176 -141.85 -128.55 -23.95
N GLU A 177 -141.61 -129.79 -23.52
CA GLU A 177 -140.48 -130.15 -22.64
C GLU A 177 -139.14 -129.82 -23.32
N ARG A 178 -139.06 -130.07 -24.63
CA ARG A 178 -137.94 -129.63 -25.49
C ARG A 178 -137.73 -128.12 -25.59
N ALA A 179 -138.79 -127.31 -25.53
CA ALA A 179 -138.67 -125.86 -25.65
C ALA A 179 -137.96 -125.25 -24.43
N LEU A 180 -138.30 -125.73 -23.23
CA LEU A 180 -137.72 -125.28 -21.96
C LEU A 180 -136.22 -125.62 -21.82
N GLU A 181 -135.79 -126.75 -22.39
CA GLU A 181 -134.36 -127.14 -22.43
C GLU A 181 -133.51 -126.13 -23.23
N LEU A 182 -134.03 -125.65 -24.37
CA LEU A 182 -133.36 -124.65 -25.21
C LEU A 182 -133.35 -123.25 -24.57
N GLU A 183 -134.43 -122.86 -23.90
CA GLU A 183 -134.56 -121.55 -23.26
C GLU A 183 -133.51 -121.35 -22.15
N ASN A 184 -133.21 -122.39 -21.37
CA ASN A 184 -132.14 -122.35 -20.35
C ASN A 184 -130.73 -122.16 -20.96
N GLN A 185 -130.44 -122.80 -22.11
CA GLN A 185 -129.13 -122.68 -22.77
C GLN A 185 -128.86 -121.28 -23.33
N ILE A 186 -129.92 -120.56 -23.72
CA ILE A 186 -129.83 -119.15 -24.16
C ILE A 186 -129.39 -118.27 -22.98
N VAL A 187 -130.06 -118.40 -21.83
CA VAL A 187 -129.76 -117.62 -20.61
C VAL A 187 -128.33 -117.86 -20.11
N GLU A 188 -127.85 -119.11 -20.13
CA GLU A 188 -126.46 -119.40 -19.73
C GLU A 188 -125.44 -118.67 -20.63
N LEU A 189 -125.68 -118.63 -21.95
CA LEU A 189 -124.79 -117.94 -22.89
C LEU A 189 -124.81 -116.41 -22.71
N GLU A 190 -125.98 -115.80 -22.45
CA GLU A 190 -126.10 -114.35 -22.21
C GLU A 190 -125.31 -113.88 -20.98
N THR A 191 -125.33 -114.65 -19.88
CA THR A 191 -124.50 -114.34 -18.70
C THR A 191 -123.01 -114.39 -19.03
N ARG A 192 -122.58 -115.37 -19.83
CA ARG A 192 -121.17 -115.57 -20.19
C ARG A 192 -120.63 -114.51 -21.16
N VAL A 193 -121.49 -113.91 -21.99
CA VAL A 193 -121.15 -112.72 -22.80
C VAL A 193 -121.04 -111.48 -21.91
N SER A 194 -121.97 -111.29 -20.97
CA SER A 194 -121.97 -110.16 -20.04
C SER A 194 -120.68 -110.08 -19.20
N ASP A 195 -120.20 -111.23 -18.70
CA ASP A 195 -118.93 -111.36 -17.99
C ASP A 195 -117.71 -111.04 -18.87
N SER A 196 -117.75 -111.44 -20.15
CA SER A 196 -116.70 -111.13 -21.14
C SER A 196 -116.58 -109.61 -21.38
N ASP A 197 -117.71 -108.92 -21.51
CA ASP A 197 -117.75 -107.48 -21.80
C ASP A 197 -117.39 -106.60 -20.59
N LEU A 198 -117.63 -107.08 -19.37
CA LEU A 198 -117.06 -106.49 -18.15
C LEU A 198 -115.52 -106.63 -18.14
N LYS A 199 -115.01 -107.83 -18.43
CA LYS A 199 -113.57 -108.13 -18.44
C LYS A 199 -112.81 -107.31 -19.49
N SER A 200 -113.42 -107.11 -20.65
CA SER A 200 -112.85 -106.32 -21.75
C SER A 200 -112.74 -104.84 -21.39
N ARG A 201 -113.77 -104.24 -20.78
CA ARG A 201 -113.74 -102.86 -20.28
C ARG A 201 -112.62 -102.62 -19.26
N MET A 202 -112.45 -103.53 -18.29
CA MET A 202 -111.37 -103.43 -17.29
C MET A 202 -109.95 -103.51 -17.87
N LEU A 203 -109.77 -104.06 -19.08
CA LEU A 203 -108.48 -104.07 -19.77
C LEU A 203 -108.26 -102.77 -20.56
N VAL A 204 -109.32 -102.20 -21.17
CA VAL A 204 -109.25 -100.89 -21.84
C VAL A 204 -108.91 -99.78 -20.85
N GLU A 205 -109.57 -99.72 -19.68
CA GLU A 205 -109.24 -98.72 -18.65
C GLU A 205 -107.78 -98.80 -18.18
N LYS A 206 -107.23 -100.02 -18.08
CA LYS A 206 -105.82 -100.24 -17.71
C LYS A 206 -104.85 -99.83 -18.81
N LEU A 207 -105.22 -100.01 -20.07
CA LEU A 207 -104.42 -99.55 -21.21
C LEU A 207 -104.40 -98.01 -21.25
N GLU A 208 -105.57 -97.37 -21.14
CA GLU A 208 -105.67 -95.90 -21.04
C GLU A 208 -104.86 -95.33 -19.86
N ALA A 209 -104.85 -96.01 -18.72
CA ALA A 209 -104.06 -95.59 -17.55
C ALA A 209 -102.55 -95.69 -17.81
N ALA A 210 -102.10 -96.72 -18.53
CA ALA A 210 -100.70 -96.87 -18.94
C ALA A 210 -100.30 -95.83 -19.98
N ASP A 211 -101.13 -95.57 -20.99
CA ASP A 211 -100.88 -94.55 -22.02
C ASP A 211 -100.80 -93.14 -21.41
N LYS A 212 -101.68 -92.81 -20.44
CA LYS A 212 -101.63 -91.53 -19.71
C LYS A 212 -100.33 -91.35 -18.90
N GLU A 213 -99.80 -92.42 -18.31
CA GLU A 213 -98.51 -92.38 -17.61
C GLU A 213 -97.32 -92.34 -18.59
N ILE A 214 -97.43 -92.97 -19.76
CA ILE A 214 -96.43 -92.88 -20.85
C ILE A 214 -96.35 -91.45 -21.39
N GLU A 215 -97.48 -90.77 -21.65
CA GLU A 215 -97.45 -89.36 -22.08
C GLU A 215 -96.90 -88.44 -20.99
N LYS A 216 -97.21 -88.69 -19.71
CA LYS A 216 -96.63 -87.96 -18.58
C LYS A 216 -95.10 -88.13 -18.50
N LEU A 217 -94.59 -89.35 -18.68
CA LEU A 217 -93.14 -89.61 -18.72
C LEU A 217 -92.47 -89.02 -19.97
N LYS A 218 -93.18 -88.93 -21.11
CA LYS A 218 -92.69 -88.19 -22.29
C LYS A 218 -92.59 -86.70 -22.03
N SER A 219 -93.59 -86.07 -21.40
CA SER A 219 -93.50 -84.65 -21.02
C SER A 219 -92.36 -84.40 -20.05
N GLU A 220 -92.19 -85.23 -19.00
CA GLU A 220 -91.05 -85.06 -18.08
C GLU A 220 -89.71 -85.27 -18.79
N LEU A 221 -89.60 -86.21 -19.74
CA LEU A 221 -88.37 -86.39 -20.53
C LEU A 221 -88.07 -85.18 -21.44
N ILE A 222 -89.10 -84.55 -22.03
CA ILE A 222 -88.96 -83.31 -22.81
C ILE A 222 -88.51 -82.17 -21.90
N ASP A 223 -89.14 -82.02 -20.73
CA ASP A 223 -88.79 -80.99 -19.75
C ASP A 223 -87.33 -81.17 -19.27
N ARG A 224 -86.91 -82.38 -18.89
CA ARG A 224 -85.51 -82.68 -18.53
C ARG A 224 -84.52 -82.46 -19.68
N THR A 225 -84.94 -82.68 -20.92
CA THR A 225 -84.12 -82.37 -22.10
C THR A 225 -83.98 -80.85 -22.29
N SER A 226 -85.04 -80.08 -22.01
CA SER A 226 -84.99 -78.61 -22.04
C SER A 226 -84.14 -78.03 -20.91
N GLU A 227 -84.26 -78.54 -19.67
CA GLU A 227 -83.39 -78.22 -18.54
C GLU A 227 -81.92 -78.52 -18.86
N GLY A 228 -81.64 -79.69 -19.45
CA GLY A 228 -80.29 -80.09 -19.86
C GLY A 228 -79.68 -79.15 -20.90
N ASN A 229 -80.47 -78.72 -21.89
CA ASN A 229 -80.04 -77.73 -22.88
C ASN A 229 -79.83 -76.33 -22.27
N GLU A 230 -80.68 -75.91 -21.33
CA GLU A 230 -80.48 -74.63 -20.63
C GLU A 230 -79.22 -74.66 -19.76
N LEU A 231 -78.98 -75.77 -19.06
CA LEU A 231 -77.75 -75.98 -18.29
C LEU A 231 -76.50 -76.02 -19.19
N GLN A 232 -76.59 -76.60 -20.39
CA GLN A 232 -75.52 -76.57 -21.39
C GLN A 232 -75.21 -75.12 -21.84
N ILE A 233 -76.23 -74.32 -22.16
CA ILE A 233 -76.07 -72.91 -22.54
C ILE A 233 -75.48 -72.08 -21.39
N ARG A 234 -75.98 -72.26 -20.16
CA ARG A 234 -75.42 -71.61 -18.96
C ARG A 234 -73.96 -72.01 -18.71
N LEU A 235 -73.59 -73.25 -19.00
CA LEU A 235 -72.21 -73.76 -18.87
C LEU A 235 -71.29 -73.21 -19.95
N GLU A 236 -71.79 -73.00 -21.17
CA GLU A 236 -71.05 -72.36 -22.27
C GLU A 236 -70.84 -70.86 -22.02
N LEU A 237 -71.87 -70.14 -21.55
CA LEU A 237 -71.72 -68.75 -21.09
C LEU A 237 -70.72 -68.63 -19.93
N ALA A 238 -70.79 -69.53 -18.94
CA ALA A 238 -69.83 -69.53 -17.83
C ALA A 238 -68.38 -69.84 -18.29
N ARG A 239 -68.18 -70.57 -19.39
CA ARG A 239 -66.85 -70.75 -20.00
C ARG A 239 -66.36 -69.50 -20.71
N GLU A 240 -67.25 -68.78 -21.39
CA GLU A 240 -66.94 -67.50 -22.05
C GLU A 240 -66.60 -66.42 -21.00
N ASP A 241 -67.36 -66.34 -19.90
CA ASP A 241 -67.04 -65.48 -18.75
C ASP A 241 -65.67 -65.83 -18.13
N ILE A 242 -65.36 -67.12 -17.95
CA ILE A 242 -64.04 -67.57 -17.46
C ILE A 242 -62.93 -67.13 -18.43
N ALA A 243 -63.06 -67.37 -19.73
CA ALA A 243 -62.06 -66.97 -20.71
C ALA A 243 -61.83 -65.45 -20.76
N ASN A 244 -62.90 -64.67 -20.69
CA ASN A 244 -62.83 -63.20 -20.60
C ASN A 244 -62.11 -62.73 -19.32
N ILE A 245 -62.32 -63.41 -18.19
CA ILE A 245 -61.63 -63.13 -16.92
C ILE A 245 -60.16 -63.56 -16.98
N GLU A 246 -59.83 -64.67 -17.64
CA GLU A 246 -58.46 -65.12 -17.86
C GLU A 246 -57.66 -64.14 -18.73
N ASP A 247 -58.22 -63.68 -19.86
CA ASP A 247 -57.61 -62.65 -20.73
C ASP A 247 -57.42 -61.31 -19.99
N GLN A 248 -58.40 -60.88 -19.20
CA GLN A 248 -58.28 -59.69 -18.36
C GLN A 248 -57.15 -59.85 -17.32
N LEU A 249 -57.10 -60.99 -16.64
CA LEU A 249 -56.10 -61.30 -15.62
C LEU A 249 -54.69 -61.38 -16.21
N ASP A 250 -54.54 -61.89 -17.43
CA ASP A 250 -53.28 -61.87 -18.17
C ASP A 250 -52.91 -60.50 -18.75
N SER A 251 -53.88 -59.59 -18.94
CA SER A 251 -53.60 -58.18 -19.24
C SER A 251 -53.10 -57.42 -18.01
N GLU A 252 -53.71 -57.62 -16.84
CA GLU A 252 -53.26 -57.03 -15.58
C GLU A 252 -51.90 -57.62 -15.13
N ARG A 253 -51.65 -58.93 -15.30
CA ARG A 253 -50.32 -59.52 -15.04
C ARG A 253 -49.21 -58.86 -15.86
N ARG A 254 -49.48 -58.51 -17.12
CA ARG A 254 -48.53 -57.76 -17.97
C ARG A 254 -48.33 -56.34 -17.47
N HIS A 255 -49.41 -55.62 -17.15
CA HIS A 255 -49.31 -54.26 -16.63
C HIS A 255 -48.58 -54.18 -15.28
N VAL A 256 -48.80 -55.14 -14.37
CA VAL A 256 -48.02 -55.29 -13.12
C VAL A 256 -46.54 -55.53 -13.43
N SER A 257 -46.22 -56.38 -14.40
CA SER A 257 -44.83 -56.62 -14.81
C SER A 257 -44.14 -55.34 -15.35
N GLU A 258 -44.83 -54.55 -16.17
CA GLU A 258 -44.34 -53.24 -16.64
C GLU A 258 -44.17 -52.21 -15.51
N LEU A 259 -44.95 -52.32 -14.43
CA LEU A 259 -44.80 -51.48 -13.24
C LEU A 259 -43.61 -51.94 -12.39
N ASP A 260 -43.42 -53.24 -12.21
CA ASP A 260 -42.27 -53.82 -11.50
C ASP A 260 -40.95 -53.49 -12.20
N GLU A 261 -40.90 -53.55 -13.55
CA GLU A 261 -39.73 -53.09 -14.33
C GLU A 261 -39.45 -51.58 -14.12
N ARG A 262 -40.49 -50.73 -14.11
CA ARG A 262 -40.35 -49.29 -13.82
C ARG A 262 -39.88 -49.04 -12.38
N ILE A 263 -40.38 -49.80 -11.41
CA ILE A 263 -39.96 -49.73 -10.00
C ILE A 263 -38.48 -50.16 -9.86
N ALA A 264 -38.08 -51.25 -10.51
CA ALA A 264 -36.68 -51.70 -10.54
C ALA A 264 -35.74 -50.64 -11.16
N GLY A 265 -36.18 -50.01 -12.26
CA GLY A 265 -35.49 -48.88 -12.87
C GLY A 265 -35.30 -47.71 -11.89
N TYR A 266 -36.37 -47.27 -11.21
CA TYR A 266 -36.27 -46.20 -10.21
C TYR A 266 -35.41 -46.56 -9.00
N ILE A 267 -35.39 -47.83 -8.55
CA ILE A 267 -34.50 -48.31 -7.48
C ILE A 267 -33.02 -48.21 -7.91
N ALA A 268 -32.70 -48.56 -9.16
CA ALA A 268 -31.34 -48.40 -9.69
C ALA A 268 -30.95 -46.91 -9.80
N ASP A 269 -31.86 -46.06 -10.28
CA ASP A 269 -31.68 -44.61 -10.41
C ASP A 269 -31.44 -43.91 -9.06
N VAL A 270 -32.17 -44.32 -8.01
CA VAL A 270 -31.94 -43.86 -6.63
C VAL A 270 -30.58 -44.35 -6.12
N SER A 271 -30.21 -45.60 -6.41
CA SER A 271 -28.93 -46.17 -5.97
C SER A 271 -27.71 -45.46 -6.56
N ASP A 272 -27.73 -45.09 -7.85
CA ASP A 272 -26.64 -44.27 -8.43
C ASP A 272 -26.61 -42.86 -7.84
N ARG A 273 -27.77 -42.24 -7.61
CA ARG A 273 -27.86 -40.92 -6.95
C ARG A 273 -27.29 -40.96 -5.54
N ASP A 274 -27.57 -42.00 -4.76
CA ASP A 274 -27.01 -42.18 -3.41
C ASP A 274 -25.49 -42.41 -3.45
N LEU A 275 -24.99 -43.22 -4.40
CA LEU A 275 -23.54 -43.38 -4.64
C LEU A 275 -22.88 -42.06 -5.04
N LYS A 276 -23.55 -41.22 -5.84
CA LYS A 276 -23.08 -39.90 -6.27
C LYS A 276 -23.10 -38.89 -5.13
N ILE A 277 -24.14 -38.90 -4.29
CA ILE A 277 -24.23 -38.11 -3.05
C ILE A 277 -23.13 -38.54 -2.07
N GLY A 278 -22.86 -39.84 -1.93
CA GLY A 278 -21.76 -40.36 -1.11
C GLY A 278 -20.39 -39.85 -1.58
N LYS A 279 -20.10 -39.93 -2.89
CA LYS A 279 -18.88 -39.38 -3.50
C LYS A 279 -18.75 -37.87 -3.27
N LEU A 280 -19.82 -37.11 -3.49
CA LEU A 280 -19.82 -35.65 -3.28
C LEU A 280 -19.60 -35.27 -1.81
N LYS A 281 -20.19 -36.02 -0.86
CA LYS A 281 -19.94 -35.85 0.59
C LYS A 281 -18.49 -36.13 0.97
N ALA A 282 -17.87 -37.17 0.40
CA ALA A 282 -16.45 -37.44 0.62
C ALA A 282 -15.58 -36.28 0.12
N THR A 283 -15.75 -35.84 -1.13
CA THR A 283 -14.98 -34.72 -1.69
C THR A 283 -15.23 -33.38 -0.96
N LEU A 284 -16.39 -33.21 -0.32
CA LEU A 284 -16.69 -32.04 0.50
C LEU A 284 -15.91 -32.08 1.83
N LEU A 285 -15.83 -33.24 2.48
CA LEU A 285 -15.05 -33.44 3.71
C LEU A 285 -13.54 -33.30 3.43
N ASP A 286 -13.05 -33.88 2.33
CA ASP A 286 -11.65 -33.74 1.91
C ASP A 286 -11.27 -32.25 1.72
N ALA A 287 -12.17 -31.46 1.12
CA ALA A 287 -11.98 -30.03 0.93
C ALA A 287 -12.11 -29.23 2.25
N GLU A 288 -13.04 -29.59 3.14
CA GLU A 288 -13.20 -28.96 4.46
C GLU A 288 -11.97 -29.21 5.36
N GLU A 289 -11.35 -30.40 5.27
CA GLU A 289 -10.08 -30.67 5.93
C GLU A 289 -8.94 -29.84 5.32
N GLN A 290 -8.82 -29.78 3.99
CA GLN A 290 -7.81 -28.95 3.31
C GLN A 290 -7.92 -27.46 3.70
N PHE A 291 -9.12 -26.88 3.65
CA PHE A 291 -9.33 -25.50 4.11
C PHE A 291 -9.02 -25.30 5.60
N SER A 292 -9.24 -26.33 6.44
CA SER A 292 -8.87 -26.29 7.85
C SER A 292 -7.36 -26.32 8.07
N GLN A 293 -6.63 -27.13 7.28
CA GLN A 293 -5.16 -27.18 7.29
C GLN A 293 -4.55 -25.86 6.77
N GLU A 294 -5.03 -25.34 5.63
CA GLU A 294 -4.60 -24.05 5.07
C GLU A 294 -4.86 -22.89 6.05
N LYS A 295 -6.03 -22.86 6.69
CA LYS A 295 -6.38 -21.86 7.71
C LYS A 295 -5.45 -21.93 8.93
N ALA A 296 -5.08 -23.12 9.38
CA ALA A 296 -4.12 -23.28 10.48
C ALA A 296 -2.70 -22.83 10.07
N GLN A 297 -2.27 -23.13 8.84
CA GLN A 297 -0.99 -22.65 8.30
C GLN A 297 -0.96 -21.12 8.19
N LEU A 298 -1.99 -20.49 7.62
CA LEU A 298 -2.11 -19.03 7.53
C LEU A 298 -2.12 -18.36 8.91
N GLN A 299 -2.76 -18.98 9.92
CA GLN A 299 -2.71 -18.50 11.30
C GLN A 299 -1.29 -18.57 11.89
N SER A 300 -0.54 -19.65 11.62
CA SER A 300 0.86 -19.80 12.01
C SER A 300 1.75 -18.74 11.35
N ASP A 301 1.59 -18.52 10.04
CA ASP A 301 2.37 -17.55 9.28
C ASP A 301 2.10 -16.12 9.75
N VAL A 302 0.84 -15.75 9.97
CA VAL A 302 0.43 -14.44 10.54
C VAL A 302 1.04 -14.20 11.92
N LEU A 303 1.04 -15.21 12.80
CA LEU A 303 1.73 -15.11 14.10
C LEU A 303 3.24 -14.88 13.92
N SER A 304 3.89 -15.67 13.06
CA SER A 304 5.33 -15.51 12.80
C SER A 304 5.70 -14.15 12.19
N LEU A 305 4.80 -13.55 11.39
CA LEU A 305 4.99 -12.22 10.80
C LEU A 305 4.78 -11.12 11.84
N SER A 306 3.81 -11.28 12.74
CA SER A 306 3.60 -10.38 13.89
C SER A 306 4.81 -10.35 14.82
N GLU A 307 5.41 -11.51 15.13
CA GLU A 307 6.65 -11.60 15.91
C GLU A 307 7.84 -10.91 15.21
N LYS A 308 7.99 -11.12 13.90
CA LYS A 308 9.02 -10.45 13.09
C LYS A 308 8.82 -8.93 13.05
N GLN A 309 7.58 -8.46 12.95
CA GLN A 309 7.24 -7.03 13.01
C GLN A 309 7.62 -6.44 14.38
N GLY A 310 7.23 -7.08 15.48
CA GLY A 310 7.61 -6.63 16.82
C GLY A 310 9.13 -6.54 17.03
N LEU A 311 9.88 -7.50 16.50
CA LEU A 311 11.36 -7.48 16.53
C LEU A 311 11.94 -6.33 15.71
N LEU A 312 11.33 -5.99 14.56
CA LEU A 312 11.75 -4.86 13.73
C LEU A 312 11.43 -3.52 14.41
N ASP A 313 10.26 -3.37 15.02
CA ASP A 313 9.87 -2.16 15.77
C ASP A 313 10.81 -1.89 16.97
N VAL A 314 11.25 -2.95 17.67
CA VAL A 314 12.24 -2.83 18.76
C VAL A 314 13.60 -2.39 18.21
N LYS A 315 14.06 -2.94 17.09
CA LYS A 315 15.31 -2.53 16.43
C LYS A 315 15.24 -1.10 15.91
N LEU A 316 14.09 -0.67 15.35
CA LEU A 316 13.87 0.70 14.89
C LEU A 316 14.05 1.69 16.03
N LYS A 317 13.39 1.46 17.18
CA LYS A 317 13.53 2.27 18.40
C LYS A 317 14.96 2.30 18.93
N GLU A 318 15.70 1.19 18.83
CA GLU A 318 17.12 1.16 19.18
C GLU A 318 17.97 2.07 18.26
N TRP A 319 17.69 2.08 16.95
CA TRP A 319 18.36 2.94 15.98
C TRP A 319 17.96 4.42 16.11
N GLU A 320 16.70 4.73 16.44
CA GLU A 320 16.25 6.08 16.79
C GLU A 320 17.02 6.63 18.00
N LEU A 321 17.16 5.83 19.07
CA LEU A 321 17.92 6.20 20.27
C LEU A 321 19.42 6.38 19.98
N LYS A 322 20.02 5.51 19.15
CA LYS A 322 21.41 5.68 18.68
C LYS A 322 21.58 6.97 17.88
N THR A 323 20.65 7.24 16.96
CA THR A 323 20.66 8.44 16.10
C THR A 323 20.54 9.71 16.93
N LYS A 324 19.61 9.75 17.89
CA LYS A 324 19.48 10.86 18.84
C LYS A 324 20.79 11.06 19.63
N LYS A 325 21.35 10.01 20.22
CA LYS A 325 22.60 10.07 20.99
C LYS A 325 23.80 10.55 20.16
N LEU A 326 23.84 10.25 18.86
CA LEU A 326 24.86 10.77 17.94
C LEU A 326 24.62 12.24 17.57
N LYS A 327 23.36 12.65 17.35
CA LYS A 327 22.98 14.05 17.12
C LYS A 327 23.30 14.95 18.31
N ASP A 328 22.96 14.50 19.53
CA ASP A 328 23.24 15.23 20.77
C ASP A 328 24.76 15.41 20.99
N LYS A 329 25.57 14.37 20.67
CA LYS A 329 27.04 14.47 20.65
C LYS A 329 27.57 15.46 19.61
N LEU A 330 27.02 15.42 18.38
CA LEU A 330 27.44 16.32 17.31
C LEU A 330 27.21 17.80 17.68
N LEU A 331 26.04 18.11 18.25
CA LEU A 331 25.70 19.45 18.73
C LEU A 331 26.62 19.91 19.87
N LEU A 332 27.00 19.01 20.80
CA LEU A 332 27.95 19.32 21.86
C LEU A 332 29.34 19.64 21.30
N SER A 333 29.89 18.77 20.44
CA SER A 333 31.20 19.00 19.81
C SER A 333 31.22 20.22 18.88
N GLU A 334 30.08 20.58 18.28
CA GLU A 334 29.92 21.83 17.52
C GLU A 334 29.95 23.07 18.43
N ALA A 335 29.29 23.03 19.59
CA ALA A 335 29.36 24.10 20.59
C ALA A 335 30.79 24.28 21.15
N GLU A 336 31.46 23.17 21.49
CA GLU A 336 32.88 23.16 21.92
C GLU A 336 33.80 23.75 20.84
N ARG A 337 33.59 23.37 19.57
CA ARG A 337 34.31 23.91 18.40
C ARG A 337 34.11 25.42 18.25
N MET A 338 32.88 25.91 18.38
CA MET A 338 32.56 27.33 18.24
C MET A 338 33.17 28.16 19.38
N GLU A 339 33.13 27.66 20.62
CA GLU A 339 33.76 28.35 21.76
C GLU A 339 35.30 28.35 21.64
N MET A 340 35.91 27.26 21.20
CA MET A 340 37.35 27.21 20.90
C MET A 340 37.74 28.21 19.80
N GLN A 341 36.94 28.32 18.73
CA GLN A 341 37.14 29.32 17.68
C GLN A 341 36.99 30.75 18.21
N ARG A 342 36.02 31.01 19.09
CA ARG A 342 35.82 32.33 19.73
C ARG A 342 37.00 32.71 20.63
N LEU A 343 37.50 31.77 21.43
CA LEU A 343 38.67 31.97 22.30
C LEU A 343 39.95 32.20 21.49
N HIS A 344 40.16 31.43 20.42
CA HIS A 344 41.32 31.62 19.53
C HIS A 344 41.27 32.97 18.81
N LEU A 345 40.11 33.39 18.31
CA LEU A 345 39.94 34.72 17.69
C LEU A 345 40.26 35.85 18.69
N ALA A 346 39.77 35.75 19.94
CA ALA A 346 40.08 36.72 20.98
C ALA A 346 41.59 36.76 21.32
N GLN A 347 42.27 35.61 21.35
CA GLN A 347 43.72 35.53 21.55
C GLN A 347 44.49 36.18 20.38
N VAL A 348 44.08 35.92 19.14
CA VAL A 348 44.70 36.51 17.94
C VAL A 348 44.52 38.02 17.92
N MET A 349 43.34 38.54 18.31
CA MET A 349 43.12 39.99 18.45
C MET A 349 44.04 40.60 19.52
N ALA A 350 44.11 40.00 20.71
CA ALA A 350 44.97 40.51 21.79
C ALA A 350 46.46 40.54 21.40
N LEU A 351 46.97 39.49 20.73
CA LEU A 351 48.35 39.44 20.23
C LEU A 351 48.59 40.43 19.09
N GLN A 352 47.58 40.70 18.25
CA GLN A 352 47.67 41.72 17.20
C GLN A 352 47.73 43.13 17.79
N ASP A 353 46.96 43.40 18.84
CA ASP A 353 46.98 44.68 19.55
C ASP A 353 48.29 44.90 20.32
N GLU A 354 48.83 43.86 20.96
CA GLU A 354 50.18 43.90 21.56
C GLU A 354 51.26 44.17 20.49
N ASN A 355 51.19 43.51 19.33
CA ASN A 355 52.11 43.75 18.22
C ASN A 355 52.01 45.19 17.68
N ASN A 356 50.79 45.72 17.56
CA ASN A 356 50.54 47.10 17.18
C ASN A 356 51.15 48.09 18.19
N GLN A 357 50.97 47.85 19.50
CA GLN A 357 51.53 48.68 20.57
C GLN A 357 53.07 48.66 20.56
N LEU A 358 53.68 47.48 20.52
CA LEU A 358 55.15 47.33 20.45
C LEU A 358 55.74 48.01 19.20
N LYS A 359 55.01 48.00 18.08
CA LYS A 359 55.40 48.68 16.84
C LYS A 359 55.34 50.21 16.96
N VAL A 360 54.37 50.76 17.71
CA VAL A 360 54.33 52.19 18.05
C VAL A 360 55.48 52.57 18.98
N GLU A 361 55.74 51.78 20.02
CA GLU A 361 56.86 52.02 20.94
C GLU A 361 58.22 51.95 20.24
N LEU A 362 58.43 50.99 19.35
CA LEU A 362 59.66 50.86 18.55
C LEU A 362 59.89 52.08 17.64
N ASN A 363 58.82 52.67 17.09
CA ASN A 363 58.93 53.92 16.33
C ASN A 363 59.27 55.12 17.23
N GLN A 364 58.65 55.25 18.40
CA GLN A 364 59.02 56.31 19.37
C GLN A 364 60.47 56.18 19.83
N GLN A 365 61.00 54.97 20.03
CA GLN A 365 62.41 54.76 20.37
C GLN A 365 63.33 55.08 19.19
N ARG A 366 62.94 54.77 17.95
CA ARG A 366 63.66 55.20 16.73
C ARG A 366 63.78 56.73 16.67
N GLU A 367 62.68 57.45 16.89
CA GLU A 367 62.65 58.92 16.89
C GLU A 367 63.56 59.50 18.00
N ARG A 368 63.55 58.93 19.20
CA ARG A 368 64.45 59.32 20.30
C ARG A 368 65.92 59.10 19.95
N VAL A 369 66.26 57.97 19.31
CA VAL A 369 67.63 57.69 18.84
C VAL A 369 68.04 58.66 17.74
N GLU A 370 67.14 59.03 16.83
CA GLU A 370 67.43 60.02 15.77
C GLU A 370 67.71 61.42 16.36
N VAL A 371 66.96 61.84 17.39
CA VAL A 371 67.23 63.08 18.15
C VAL A 371 68.57 62.99 18.87
N LEU A 372 68.86 61.88 19.56
CA LEU A 372 70.16 61.67 20.23
C LEU A 372 71.34 61.67 19.26
N ASN A 373 71.17 61.17 18.03
CA ASN A 373 72.23 61.23 17.01
C ASN A 373 72.50 62.67 16.57
N LYS A 374 71.45 63.46 16.28
CA LYS A 374 71.56 64.89 15.95
C LYS A 374 72.21 65.70 17.08
N ASP A 375 71.97 65.31 18.32
CA ASP A 375 72.59 65.88 19.50
C ASP A 375 74.07 65.48 19.64
N PHE A 376 74.40 64.22 19.38
CA PHE A 376 75.78 63.73 19.32
C PHE A 376 76.58 64.41 18.22
N ASP A 377 76.05 64.50 17.00
CA ASP A 377 76.69 65.18 15.86
C ASP A 377 76.96 66.66 16.16
N ARG A 378 75.99 67.34 16.79
CA ARG A 378 76.15 68.74 17.25
C ARG A 378 77.23 68.88 18.33
N CYS A 379 77.33 67.93 19.26
CA CYS A 379 78.38 67.92 20.28
C CYS A 379 79.77 67.59 19.69
N LYS A 380 79.84 66.69 18.71
CA LYS A 380 81.06 66.37 17.96
C LYS A 380 81.57 67.60 17.20
N LEU A 381 80.72 68.28 16.44
CA LEU A 381 81.09 69.52 15.74
C LEU A 381 81.63 70.60 16.70
N LYS A 382 81.04 70.75 17.90
CA LYS A 382 81.56 71.65 18.93
C LYS A 382 82.94 71.23 19.46
N TYR A 383 83.17 69.93 19.64
CA TYR A 383 84.47 69.40 20.05
C TYR A 383 85.53 69.65 18.97
N ASP A 384 85.22 69.35 17.71
CA ASP A 384 86.10 69.55 16.56
C ASP A 384 86.47 71.06 16.42
N MET A 385 85.51 71.97 16.62
CA MET A 385 85.77 73.42 16.69
C MET A 385 86.70 73.81 17.85
N LEU A 386 86.43 73.35 19.07
CA LEU A 386 87.23 73.68 20.25
C LEU A 386 88.65 73.12 20.17
N MET A 387 88.84 71.96 19.53
CA MET A 387 90.17 71.41 19.25
C MET A 387 90.95 72.30 18.28
N ALA A 388 90.33 72.76 17.20
CA ALA A 388 90.95 73.69 16.26
C ALA A 388 91.29 75.05 16.91
N GLU A 389 90.42 75.58 17.78
CA GLU A 389 90.73 76.77 18.59
C GLU A 389 91.92 76.53 19.53
N LYS A 390 91.96 75.40 20.23
CA LYS A 390 93.05 75.01 21.15
C LYS A 390 94.38 74.83 20.42
N ASP A 391 94.39 74.26 19.22
CA ASP A 391 95.61 74.14 18.40
C ASP A 391 96.05 75.51 17.85
N GLY A 392 95.10 76.38 17.47
CA GLY A 392 95.36 77.78 17.14
C GLY A 392 95.78 78.66 18.33
N VAL A 393 95.51 78.26 19.57
CA VAL A 393 96.13 78.82 20.79
C VAL A 393 97.55 78.30 20.92
N SER A 394 97.77 76.98 20.80
CA SER A 394 99.10 76.35 20.92
C SER A 394 100.10 77.02 19.97
N ALA A 395 99.79 77.08 18.67
CA ALA A 395 100.68 77.67 17.67
C ALA A 395 101.04 79.15 17.97
N ARG A 396 100.15 79.91 18.62
CA ARG A 396 100.45 81.28 19.10
C ARG A 396 101.37 81.27 20.33
N VAL A 397 101.17 80.34 21.26
CA VAL A 397 102.08 80.16 22.41
C VAL A 397 103.46 79.73 21.93
N ASP A 398 103.56 78.77 21.01
CA ASP A 398 104.82 78.32 20.41
C ASP A 398 105.54 79.46 19.68
N THR A 399 104.80 80.27 18.92
CA THR A 399 105.33 81.50 18.28
C THR A 399 105.84 82.51 19.32
N LEU A 400 105.13 82.72 20.44
CA LEU A 400 105.56 83.63 21.50
C LEU A 400 106.77 83.08 22.27
N MET A 401 106.86 81.77 22.51
CA MET A 401 108.03 81.14 23.14
C MET A 401 109.28 81.26 22.27
N ALA A 402 109.14 81.12 20.94
CA ALA A 402 110.24 81.37 20.00
C ALA A 402 110.70 82.84 20.06
N ASN A 403 109.75 83.80 19.96
CA ASN A 403 110.06 85.23 20.08
C ASN A 403 110.72 85.60 21.42
N LEU A 404 110.26 85.01 22.54
CA LEU A 404 110.88 85.22 23.85
C LEU A 404 112.30 84.65 23.89
N SER A 405 112.51 83.43 23.37
CA SER A 405 113.83 82.81 23.26
C SER A 405 114.81 83.68 22.46
N ASP A 406 114.35 84.29 21.37
CA ASP A 406 115.14 85.23 20.57
C ASP A 406 115.43 86.56 21.28
N ARG A 407 114.53 87.04 22.14
CA ARG A 407 114.81 88.18 23.02
C ARG A 407 115.79 87.82 24.14
N ASP A 408 115.70 86.63 24.72
CA ASP A 408 116.68 86.14 25.70
C ASP A 408 118.05 85.87 25.06
N ASN A 409 118.09 85.51 23.78
CA ASN A 409 119.33 85.46 22.98
C ASN A 409 119.95 86.87 22.85
N GLN A 410 119.15 87.88 22.48
CA GLN A 410 119.59 89.27 22.36
C GLN A 410 120.01 89.87 23.71
N ILE A 411 119.29 89.59 24.79
CA ILE A 411 119.64 90.05 26.14
C ILE A 411 120.98 89.45 26.57
N ARG A 412 121.17 88.13 26.43
CA ARG A 412 122.46 87.47 26.75
C ARG A 412 123.62 87.96 25.90
N GLU A 413 123.36 88.47 24.70
CA GLU A 413 124.35 89.14 23.85
C GLU A 413 124.70 90.56 24.37
N MET A 414 123.68 91.36 24.71
CA MET A 414 123.87 92.67 25.32
C MET A 414 124.59 92.58 26.68
N GLU A 415 124.24 91.60 27.52
CA GLU A 415 124.92 91.31 28.79
C GLU A 415 126.40 90.98 28.59
N ARG A 416 126.72 90.16 27.57
CA ARG A 416 128.10 89.80 27.19
C ARG A 416 128.89 91.05 26.77
N HIS A 417 128.30 91.93 25.96
CA HIS A 417 128.92 93.20 25.58
C HIS A 417 129.09 94.15 26.77
N LEU A 418 128.15 94.17 27.73
CA LEU A 418 128.28 94.95 28.96
C LEU A 418 129.36 94.40 29.89
N CYS A 419 129.58 93.08 29.95
CA CYS A 419 130.74 92.49 30.63
C CYS A 419 132.06 92.91 29.96
N GLN A 420 132.18 92.73 28.64
CA GLN A 420 133.36 93.15 27.87
C GLN A 420 133.68 94.64 28.01
N LEU A 421 132.65 95.49 28.13
CA LEU A 421 132.82 96.93 28.34
C LEU A 421 133.25 97.26 29.78
N ARG A 422 132.73 96.54 30.78
CA ARG A 422 133.20 96.65 32.18
C ARG A 422 134.65 96.21 32.33
N GLU A 423 135.02 95.05 31.77
CA GLU A 423 136.40 94.53 31.73
C GLU A 423 137.35 95.58 31.13
N LYS A 424 137.03 96.15 29.96
CA LYS A 424 137.83 97.21 29.33
C LYS A 424 137.89 98.50 30.14
N HIS A 425 136.82 98.88 30.85
CA HIS A 425 136.87 100.03 31.76
C HIS A 425 137.77 99.75 32.97
N GLU A 426 137.78 98.53 33.50
CA GLU A 426 138.64 98.11 34.61
C GLU A 426 140.11 98.03 34.19
N GLU A 427 140.41 97.50 32.99
CA GLU A 427 141.72 97.60 32.35
C GLU A 427 142.18 99.05 32.17
N LEU A 428 141.29 99.93 31.69
CA LEU A 428 141.59 101.35 31.49
C LEU A 428 141.82 102.08 32.83
N ILE A 429 141.10 101.69 33.89
CA ILE A 429 141.31 102.17 35.26
C ILE A 429 142.67 101.70 35.79
N HIS A 430 143.04 100.43 35.63
CA HIS A 430 144.37 99.93 36.01
C HIS A 430 145.51 100.60 35.22
N GLY A 431 145.32 100.83 33.91
CA GLY A 431 146.26 101.58 33.07
C GLY A 431 146.40 103.04 33.54
N SER A 432 145.27 103.71 33.80
CA SER A 432 145.23 105.08 34.32
C SER A 432 145.88 105.19 35.70
N GLN A 433 145.60 104.28 36.63
CA GLN A 433 146.25 104.22 37.95
C GLN A 433 147.77 103.97 37.83
N SER A 434 148.21 103.18 36.84
CA SER A 434 149.63 102.92 36.61
C SER A 434 150.34 104.13 36.01
N ALA A 435 149.71 104.82 35.06
CA ALA A 435 150.18 106.10 34.53
C ALA A 435 150.21 107.18 35.61
N GLN A 436 149.22 107.22 36.51
CA GLN A 436 149.15 108.16 37.63
C GLN A 436 150.31 107.92 38.63
N LYS A 437 150.61 106.66 38.99
CA LYS A 437 151.80 106.31 39.79
C LYS A 437 153.09 106.81 39.14
N LEU A 438 153.26 106.59 37.83
CA LEU A 438 154.43 107.06 37.09
C LEU A 438 154.50 108.60 37.05
N VAL A 439 153.37 109.29 36.91
CA VAL A 439 153.28 110.76 36.97
C VAL A 439 153.67 111.27 38.36
N ASP A 440 153.25 110.61 39.43
CA ASP A 440 153.60 111.02 40.80
C ASP A 440 155.06 110.70 41.16
N GLU A 441 155.61 109.60 40.65
CA GLU A 441 157.05 109.28 40.72
C GLU A 441 157.90 110.30 39.93
N LEU A 442 157.45 110.71 38.74
CA LEU A 442 158.07 111.78 37.94
C LEU A 442 157.96 113.17 38.60
N LYS A 443 156.85 113.49 39.30
CA LYS A 443 156.76 114.71 40.12
C LYS A 443 157.77 114.70 41.24
N LEU A 444 157.90 113.58 41.96
CA LEU A 444 158.84 113.44 43.07
C LEU A 444 160.29 113.59 42.55
N ARG A 445 160.60 113.01 41.39
CA ARG A 445 161.87 113.21 40.68
C ARG A 445 162.11 114.65 40.23
N ALA A 446 161.06 115.35 39.80
CA ALA A 446 161.13 116.77 39.44
C ALA A 446 161.36 117.65 40.69
N GLU A 447 160.78 117.31 41.85
CA GLU A 447 161.07 117.98 43.11
C GLU A 447 162.51 117.74 43.59
N GLU A 448 163.06 116.53 43.44
CA GLU A 448 164.47 116.26 43.72
C GLU A 448 165.38 117.17 42.87
N LEU A 449 165.12 117.21 41.56
CA LEU A 449 165.87 118.06 40.62
C LEU A 449 165.68 119.55 40.89
N GLN A 450 164.49 120.00 41.30
CA GLN A 450 164.23 121.39 41.67
C GLN A 450 165.01 121.78 42.94
N LYS A 451 165.04 120.91 43.96
CA LYS A 451 165.83 121.12 45.19
C LYS A 451 167.34 121.22 44.87
N GLU A 452 167.84 120.41 43.95
CA GLU A 452 169.23 120.48 43.47
C GLU A 452 169.52 121.75 42.64
N VAL A 453 168.60 122.17 41.77
CA VAL A 453 168.69 123.44 41.03
C VAL A 453 168.70 124.64 41.98
N ASP A 454 167.88 124.63 43.02
CA ASP A 454 167.86 125.72 44.01
C ASP A 454 169.07 125.69 44.95
N ARG A 455 169.65 124.52 45.26
CA ARG A 455 170.95 124.38 45.92
C ARG A 455 172.05 125.06 45.09
N GLN A 456 172.13 124.75 43.79
CA GLN A 456 173.07 125.40 42.86
C GLN A 456 172.79 126.90 42.72
N ARG A 457 171.52 127.33 42.77
CA ARG A 457 171.14 128.75 42.72
C ARG A 457 171.68 129.53 43.92
N VAL A 458 171.71 128.92 45.12
CA VAL A 458 172.31 129.50 46.33
C VAL A 458 173.84 129.59 46.21
N GLU A 459 174.52 128.51 45.78
CA GLU A 459 175.97 128.55 45.55
C GLU A 459 176.38 129.63 44.53
N ILE A 460 175.55 129.85 43.51
CA ILE A 460 175.71 130.93 42.52
C ILE A 460 175.40 132.31 43.10
N SER A 461 174.42 132.45 43.99
CA SER A 461 174.10 133.75 44.61
C SER A 461 175.19 134.20 45.58
N ASP A 462 175.74 133.28 46.35
CA ASP A 462 176.73 133.57 47.39
C ASP A 462 178.06 133.95 46.73
N GLY A 463 178.53 133.14 45.76
CA GLY A 463 179.66 133.46 44.90
C GLY A 463 179.44 134.64 43.93
N ALA A 464 178.25 135.26 43.94
CA ALA A 464 177.97 136.54 43.29
C ALA A 464 177.89 137.71 44.29
N GLU A 465 177.48 137.48 45.54
CA GLU A 465 177.51 138.49 46.60
C GLU A 465 178.93 138.75 47.09
N GLU A 466 179.80 137.74 47.18
CA GLU A 466 181.24 137.92 47.42
C GLU A 466 181.88 138.86 46.38
N LYS A 467 181.50 138.69 45.11
CA LYS A 467 181.95 139.55 44.01
C LYS A 467 181.38 140.97 44.11
N ARG A 468 180.13 141.13 44.57
CA ARG A 468 179.53 142.45 44.84
C ARG A 468 180.18 143.14 46.04
N GLU A 469 180.59 142.41 47.07
CA GLU A 469 181.28 142.97 48.23
C GLU A 469 182.70 143.47 47.87
N ALA A 470 183.45 142.69 47.07
CA ALA A 470 184.72 143.14 46.51
C ALA A 470 184.57 144.45 45.70
N ILE A 471 183.48 144.60 44.95
CA ILE A 471 183.15 145.84 44.23
C ILE A 471 182.76 146.97 45.21
N ARG A 472 181.97 146.71 46.26
CA ARG A 472 181.61 147.72 47.28
C ARG A 472 182.85 148.29 47.96
N GLN A 473 183.81 147.46 48.36
CA GLN A 473 185.06 147.93 48.97
C GLN A 473 185.94 148.73 47.99
N LEU A 474 186.01 148.31 46.72
CA LEU A 474 186.73 149.06 45.68
C LEU A 474 186.12 150.45 45.45
N CYS A 475 184.79 150.56 45.36
CA CYS A 475 184.08 151.83 45.22
C CYS A 475 184.30 152.76 46.42
N PHE A 476 184.32 152.23 47.64
CA PHE A 476 184.56 153.03 48.85
C PHE A 476 185.97 153.67 48.84
N SER A 477 186.97 152.96 48.31
CA SER A 477 188.32 153.53 48.12
C SER A 477 188.36 154.64 47.06
N LEU A 478 187.59 154.49 45.97
CA LEU A 478 187.52 155.47 44.88
C LEU A 478 186.89 156.79 45.31
N GLU A 479 185.82 156.75 46.11
CA GLU A 479 185.16 157.97 46.61
C GLU A 479 186.09 158.78 47.54
N HIS A 480 186.93 158.10 48.32
CA HIS A 480 187.91 158.74 49.19
C HIS A 480 189.00 159.50 48.41
N TYR A 481 189.46 158.98 47.27
CA TYR A 481 190.35 159.72 46.36
C TYR A 481 189.63 160.87 45.63
N ARG A 482 188.32 160.71 45.35
CA ARG A 482 187.51 161.69 44.63
C ARG A 482 187.25 162.95 45.45
N SER A 483 187.02 162.80 46.76
CA SER A 483 186.89 163.88 47.74
C SER A 483 188.12 164.81 47.73
N GLY A 484 189.32 164.28 47.98
CA GLY A 484 190.54 165.09 48.05
C GLY A 484 190.89 165.82 46.74
N TYR A 485 190.51 165.27 45.58
CA TYR A 485 190.74 165.92 44.28
C TYR A 485 189.79 167.10 44.02
N GLN A 486 188.64 167.18 44.69
CA GLN A 486 187.71 168.32 44.56
C GLN A 486 188.12 169.51 45.42
N GLU A 487 188.66 169.29 46.61
CA GLU A 487 189.22 170.34 47.48
C GLU A 487 190.41 171.04 46.79
N LEU A 488 191.31 170.25 46.17
CA LEU A 488 192.40 170.79 45.34
C LEU A 488 191.89 171.63 44.16
N ARG A 489 190.71 171.31 43.62
CA ARG A 489 190.11 172.04 42.49
C ARG A 489 189.54 173.40 42.89
N GLN A 490 189.02 173.53 44.12
CA GLN A 490 188.58 174.82 44.66
C GLN A 490 189.77 175.77 44.89
N ALA A 491 190.93 175.25 45.30
CA ALA A 491 192.13 176.05 45.50
C ALA A 491 192.71 176.64 44.19
N CYS A 492 192.70 175.88 43.08
CA CYS A 492 193.32 176.32 41.83
C CYS A 492 192.50 177.31 40.99
N GLN A 493 191.19 177.46 41.22
CA GLN A 493 190.33 178.26 40.34
C GLN A 493 190.29 179.78 40.67
N ALA A 494 191.29 180.26 41.43
CA ALA A 494 191.46 181.67 41.79
C ALA A 494 192.24 182.52 40.76
N PHE A 495 192.68 181.97 39.62
CA PHE A 495 193.65 182.64 38.72
C PHE A 495 193.30 182.73 37.21
N ILE A 496 191.99 182.88 36.89
CA ILE A 496 191.47 183.57 35.68
C ILE A 496 191.65 182.85 34.32
N GLY A 497 190.57 182.67 33.54
CA GLY A 497 190.55 181.91 32.27
C GLY A 497 189.90 182.62 31.07
N HIS A 498 189.59 181.88 29.98
CA HIS A 498 188.95 182.42 28.76
C HIS A 498 188.24 181.37 27.87
N LYS A 499 187.01 181.69 27.39
CA LYS A 499 186.36 181.48 26.05
C LYS A 499 186.46 180.08 25.34
N ARG A 500 185.44 179.53 24.63
CA ARG A 500 184.07 179.96 24.24
C ARG A 500 183.28 178.79 23.56
N ASN A 501 181.93 178.80 23.64
CA ASN A 501 180.95 178.35 22.60
C ASN A 501 180.84 176.84 22.23
N VAL A 502 179.74 176.23 21.69
CA VAL A 502 178.30 176.59 21.44
C VAL A 502 177.45 175.30 21.12
N VAL A 503 176.11 175.40 21.05
CA VAL A 503 175.07 174.33 20.79
C VAL A 503 174.77 173.46 22.02
N MET A 504 173.57 173.29 22.60
CA MET A 504 172.12 173.30 22.24
C MET A 504 171.48 171.90 22.01
N ALA A 505 170.16 171.82 22.31
CA ALA A 505 169.32 170.62 22.51
C ALA A 505 169.67 169.84 23.79
N ALA A 506 168.85 169.76 24.85
CA ALA A 506 167.38 169.65 25.05
C ALA A 506 166.88 168.20 25.04
#